data_AF-A0A1E4F550-F1
#
_entry.id   AF-A0A1E4F550-F1
#
_cell.length_a   1.000
_cell.length_b   1.000
_cell.length_c   1.000
_cell.angle_alpha   90.00
_cell.angle_beta   90.00
_cell.angle_gamma   90.00
#
_symmetry.space_group_name_H-M   'P 1'
#
loop_
_entity.id
_entity.type
_entity.pdbx_description
1 polymer ?
#
loop_
_entity_poly.entity_id
_entity_poly.type
_entity_poly.pdbx_seq_one_letter_code
_entity_poly.pdbx_strand_id
1 'polypeptide(L)'
;MLTGRTVLIVETEIIISLSMQAVLHGLGATNFVVLTSPAAFDPELYPWDSLSLAIIEVEANRPDQSDLALAAARAGIAVIGLTADGQFRMPVLPDMPLVVKPVPDDILAETVTSLLQRHSL
;
A
#
# COMPACT_ATOMS: atom_id res chain seq x y z
N MET A 1 5.64 8.44 -12.73
CA MET A 1 4.86 7.18 -12.60
C MET A 1 3.78 7.25 -11.53
N LEU A 2 3.92 8.08 -10.48
CA LEU A 2 2.86 8.39 -9.51
C LEU A 2 2.18 9.77 -9.72
N THR A 3 2.66 10.56 -10.67
CA THR A 3 2.23 11.94 -10.90
C THR A 3 0.74 12.00 -11.26
N GLY A 4 -0.03 12.75 -10.48
CA GLY A 4 -1.46 12.97 -10.71
C GLY A 4 -2.39 11.83 -10.27
N ARG A 5 -1.86 10.72 -9.76
CA ARG A 5 -2.66 9.61 -9.21
C ARG A 5 -2.53 9.53 -7.69
N THR A 6 -3.55 8.99 -7.05
CA THR A 6 -3.64 8.94 -5.59
C THR A 6 -3.01 7.66 -5.05
N VAL A 7 -2.25 7.77 -3.96
CA VAL A 7 -1.75 6.63 -3.19
C VAL A 7 -2.65 6.40 -1.99
N LEU A 8 -3.17 5.19 -1.85
CA LEU A 8 -3.88 4.76 -0.65
C LEU A 8 -2.89 4.20 0.36
N ILE A 9 -2.95 4.68 1.59
CA ILE A 9 -2.19 4.17 2.73
C ILE A 9 -3.20 3.76 3.79
N VAL A 10 -3.20 2.48 4.18
CA VAL A 10 -4.01 1.96 5.28
C VAL A 10 -3.07 1.45 6.35
N GLU A 11 -2.97 2.19 7.45
CA GLU A 11 -1.97 1.95 8.49
C GLU A 11 -2.48 2.51 9.81
N THR A 12 -2.49 1.66 10.84
CA THR A 12 -3.02 2.01 12.16
C THR A 12 -2.20 3.12 12.81
N GLU A 13 -0.88 3.12 12.62
CA GLU A 13 0.05 4.08 13.23
C GLU A 13 0.31 5.27 12.30
N ILE A 14 -0.36 6.39 12.55
CA ILE A 14 -0.30 7.60 11.70
C ILE A 14 1.14 8.10 11.44
N ILE A 15 2.06 7.92 12.39
CA ILE A 15 3.46 8.34 12.24
C ILE A 15 4.16 7.56 11.12
N ILE A 16 3.85 6.26 10.97
CA ILE A 16 4.37 5.43 9.89
C ILE A 16 3.83 5.95 8.55
N SER A 17 2.52 6.24 8.47
CA SER A 17 1.91 6.83 7.27
C SER A 17 2.54 8.15 6.85
N LEU A 18 2.92 9.00 7.82
CA LEU A 18 3.57 10.28 7.54
C LEU A 18 5.01 10.10 7.00
N SER A 19 5.77 9.17 7.59
CA SER A 19 7.10 8.82 7.10
C SER A 19 7.03 8.29 5.65
N MET A 20 6.10 7.39 5.36
CA MET A 20 5.93 6.86 4.01
C MET A 20 5.53 7.94 3.00
N GLN A 21 4.66 8.88 3.37
CA GLN A 21 4.31 10.01 2.52
C GLN A 21 5.54 10.84 2.13
N ALA A 22 6.46 11.08 3.06
CA ALA A 22 7.68 11.83 2.76
C ALA A 22 8.54 11.13 1.69
N VAL A 23 8.71 9.81 1.80
CA VAL A 23 9.42 8.99 0.81
C VAL A 23 8.71 8.99 -0.54
N LEU A 24 7.40 8.73 -0.55
CA LEU A 24 6.58 8.66 -1.76
C LEU A 24 6.49 10.01 -2.48
N HIS A 25 6.48 11.11 -1.72
CA HIS A 25 6.57 12.45 -2.29
C HIS A 25 7.89 12.66 -3.03
N GLY A 26 9.01 12.14 -2.49
CA GLY A 26 10.29 12.09 -3.19
C GLY A 26 10.26 11.31 -4.52
N LEU A 27 9.32 10.38 -4.66
CA LEU A 27 9.07 9.61 -5.89
C LEU A 27 8.00 10.26 -6.81
N GLY A 28 7.52 11.45 -6.45
CA GLY A 28 6.57 12.24 -7.23
C GLY A 28 5.10 11.93 -6.98
N ALA A 29 4.75 11.23 -5.90
CA ALA A 29 3.36 11.14 -5.44
C ALA A 29 2.90 12.48 -4.84
N THR A 30 1.74 12.97 -5.27
CA THR A 30 1.21 14.27 -4.85
C THR A 30 -0.09 14.17 -4.08
N ASN A 31 -0.81 13.05 -4.20
CA ASN A 31 -2.13 12.85 -3.60
C ASN A 31 -2.10 11.58 -2.75
N PHE A 32 -2.62 11.68 -1.53
CA PHE A 32 -2.66 10.58 -0.58
C PHE A 32 -4.05 10.46 0.04
N VAL A 33 -4.51 9.23 0.20
CA VAL A 33 -5.64 8.87 1.06
C VAL A 33 -5.08 8.03 2.19
N VAL A 34 -5.16 8.55 3.41
CA VAL A 34 -4.61 7.87 4.60
C VAL A 34 -5.75 7.45 5.49
N LEU A 35 -5.86 6.15 5.72
CA LEU A 35 -6.87 5.54 6.56
C LEU A 35 -6.19 4.77 7.69
N THR A 36 -6.81 4.74 8.87
CA THR A 36 -6.31 3.98 10.02
C THR A 36 -6.92 2.58 10.12
N SER A 37 -7.82 2.23 9.20
CA SER A 37 -8.51 0.94 9.18
C SER A 37 -9.04 0.63 7.79
N PRO A 38 -9.03 -0.65 7.36
CA PRO A 38 -9.67 -1.08 6.11
C PRO A 38 -11.15 -0.70 6.02
N ALA A 39 -11.86 -0.67 7.15
CA ALA A 39 -13.29 -0.36 7.20
C ALA A 39 -13.62 1.10 6.85
N ALA A 40 -12.62 1.99 6.88
CA ALA A 40 -12.79 3.38 6.49
C ALA A 40 -12.67 3.59 4.96
N PHE A 41 -12.31 2.55 4.22
CA PHE A 41 -12.21 2.63 2.76
C PHE A 41 -13.59 2.59 2.14
N ASP A 42 -13.93 3.65 1.40
CA ASP A 42 -15.17 3.78 0.67
C ASP A 42 -14.87 3.94 -0.84
N PRO A 43 -15.24 2.98 -1.69
CA PRO A 43 -14.98 3.05 -3.13
C PRO A 43 -15.83 4.11 -3.85
N GLU A 44 -16.88 4.65 -3.25
CA GLU A 44 -17.64 5.78 -3.81
C GLU A 44 -16.87 7.10 -3.64
N LEU A 45 -16.20 7.26 -2.49
CA LEU A 45 -15.35 8.43 -2.20
C LEU A 45 -13.96 8.32 -2.82
N TYR A 46 -13.42 7.11 -2.89
CA TYR A 46 -12.10 6.80 -3.44
C TYR A 46 -12.20 5.70 -4.50
N PRO A 47 -12.71 6.02 -5.70
CA PRO A 47 -12.82 5.06 -6.78
C PRO A 47 -11.48 4.39 -7.08
N TRP A 48 -11.49 3.07 -7.30
CA TRP A 48 -10.27 2.31 -7.53
C TRP A 48 -9.45 2.85 -8.72
N ASP A 49 -10.11 3.27 -9.80
CA ASP A 49 -9.48 3.83 -11.00
C ASP A 49 -8.74 5.17 -10.76
N SER A 50 -9.02 5.84 -9.64
CA SER A 50 -8.28 7.04 -9.21
C SER A 50 -6.96 6.72 -8.48
N LEU A 51 -6.77 5.46 -8.07
CA LEU A 51 -5.61 5.00 -7.32
C LEU A 51 -4.55 4.40 -8.25
N SER A 52 -3.28 4.58 -7.92
CA SER A 52 -2.16 3.90 -8.62
C SER A 52 -1.42 2.90 -7.76
N LEU A 53 -1.51 3.06 -6.44
CA LEU A 53 -0.75 2.29 -5.47
C LEU A 53 -1.57 2.23 -4.17
N ALA A 54 -1.62 1.05 -3.56
CA ALA A 54 -2.14 0.83 -2.23
C ALA A 54 -1.03 0.25 -1.35
N ILE A 55 -0.83 0.84 -0.19
CA ILE A 55 0.10 0.38 0.84
C ILE A 55 -0.76 0.04 2.06
N ILE A 56 -0.84 -1.24 2.44
CA ILE A 56 -1.82 -1.73 3.39
C ILE A 56 -1.10 -2.53 4.49
N GLU A 57 -1.31 -2.14 5.75
CA GLU A 57 -0.93 -2.95 6.91
C GLU A 57 -1.66 -4.29 6.88
N VAL A 58 -0.92 -5.38 7.05
CA VAL A 58 -1.40 -6.76 6.98
C VAL A 58 -0.83 -7.58 8.14
N GLU A 59 -1.73 -8.26 8.85
CA GLU A 59 -1.44 -9.09 10.01
C GLU A 59 -2.21 -10.42 9.92
N ALA A 60 -1.62 -11.49 10.46
CA ALA A 60 -2.19 -12.85 10.36
C ALA A 60 -3.59 -12.99 10.99
N ASN A 61 -3.90 -12.16 11.99
CA ASN A 61 -5.16 -12.17 12.74
C ASN A 61 -6.15 -11.07 12.29
N ARG A 62 -5.87 -10.36 11.19
CA ARG A 62 -6.68 -9.25 10.67
C ARG A 62 -7.10 -9.54 9.23
N PRO A 63 -8.13 -10.39 9.02
CA PRO A 63 -8.56 -10.77 7.67
C PRO A 63 -9.07 -9.59 6.85
N ASP A 64 -9.65 -8.58 7.48
CA ASP A 64 -10.12 -7.33 6.86
C ASP A 64 -9.01 -6.59 6.10
N GLN A 65 -7.79 -6.59 6.64
CA GLN A 65 -6.62 -6.01 5.96
C GLN A 65 -6.24 -6.80 4.70
N SER A 66 -6.27 -8.12 4.80
CA SER A 66 -5.98 -9.02 3.68
C SER A 66 -7.04 -8.95 2.58
N ASP A 67 -8.32 -8.82 2.98
CA ASP A 67 -9.45 -8.68 2.08
C ASP A 67 -9.37 -7.36 1.29
N LEU A 68 -8.99 -6.26 1.94
CA LEU A 68 -8.79 -4.98 1.24
C LEU A 68 -7.61 -5.03 0.27
N ALA A 69 -6.49 -5.64 0.66
CA ALA A 69 -5.34 -5.86 -0.23
C ALA A 69 -5.72 -6.69 -1.46
N LEU A 70 -6.49 -7.76 -1.26
CA LEU A 70 -7.01 -8.59 -2.34
C LEU A 70 -7.99 -7.83 -3.25
N ALA A 71 -8.87 -7.01 -2.68
CA ALA A 71 -9.80 -6.18 -3.45
C ALA A 71 -9.06 -5.16 -4.32
N ALA A 72 -8.05 -4.48 -3.76
CA ALA A 72 -7.21 -3.52 -4.49
C ALA A 72 -6.45 -4.21 -5.64
N ALA A 73 -5.84 -5.37 -5.38
CA ALA A 73 -5.14 -6.14 -6.40
C ALA A 73 -6.08 -6.60 -7.53
N ARG A 74 -7.29 -7.06 -7.20
CA ARG A 74 -8.31 -7.45 -8.19
C ARG A 74 -8.82 -6.28 -9.02
N ALA A 75 -8.79 -5.06 -8.47
CA ALA A 75 -9.09 -3.83 -9.20
C ALA A 75 -7.93 -3.34 -10.08
N GLY A 76 -6.81 -4.08 -10.14
CA GLY A 76 -5.64 -3.74 -10.96
C GLY A 76 -4.69 -2.74 -10.30
N ILE A 77 -4.89 -2.42 -9.02
CA ILE A 77 -4.03 -1.51 -8.28
C ILE A 77 -2.77 -2.24 -7.86
N ALA A 78 -1.63 -1.55 -7.95
CA ALA A 78 -0.38 -2.05 -7.38
C ALA A 78 -0.50 -2.08 -5.85
N VAL A 79 -0.23 -3.22 -5.22
CA VAL A 79 -0.38 -3.38 -3.76
C VAL A 79 0.96 -3.73 -3.11
N ILE A 80 1.27 -3.05 -2.01
CA ILE A 80 2.36 -3.38 -1.09
C ILE A 80 1.73 -3.69 0.27
N GLY A 81 2.12 -4.81 0.86
CA GLY A 81 1.79 -5.11 2.26
C GLY A 81 2.82 -4.51 3.22
N LEU A 82 2.37 -4.05 4.37
CA LEU A 82 3.20 -3.68 5.53
C LEU A 82 2.92 -4.63 6.68
N THR A 83 3.94 -5.07 7.41
CA THR A 83 3.70 -5.94 8.56
C THR A 83 4.76 -5.78 9.64
N ALA A 84 4.41 -6.03 10.89
CA ALA A 84 5.38 -6.17 11.97
C ALA A 84 5.98 -7.59 12.06
N ASP A 85 5.38 -8.58 11.39
CA ASP A 85 5.81 -9.98 11.44
C ASP A 85 6.66 -10.36 10.21
N GLY A 86 7.97 -10.52 10.41
CA GLY A 86 8.89 -10.93 9.33
C GLY A 86 8.65 -12.34 8.77
N GLN A 87 7.89 -13.18 9.48
CA GLN A 87 7.48 -14.51 9.03
C GLN A 87 6.15 -14.46 8.27
N PHE A 88 5.41 -13.35 8.34
CA PHE A 88 4.11 -13.24 7.67
C PHE A 88 4.27 -13.37 6.15
N ARG A 89 3.36 -14.12 5.54
CA ARG A 89 3.24 -14.27 4.10
C ARG A 89 1.77 -14.16 3.75
N MET A 90 1.44 -13.38 2.72
CA MET A 90 0.06 -13.21 2.27
C MET A 90 -0.33 -14.40 1.37
N PRO A 91 -1.14 -15.37 1.84
CA PRO A 91 -1.39 -16.59 1.07
C PRO A 91 -2.21 -16.33 -0.19
N VAL A 92 -3.10 -15.34 -0.13
CA VAL A 92 -4.01 -14.96 -1.23
C VAL A 92 -3.34 -14.11 -2.32
N LEU A 93 -2.16 -13.56 -2.02
CA LEU A 93 -1.36 -12.74 -2.94
C LEU A 93 0.13 -13.07 -2.74
N PRO A 94 0.60 -14.26 -3.17
CA PRO A 94 1.96 -14.72 -2.89
C PRO A 94 3.06 -13.86 -3.51
N ASP A 95 2.75 -13.16 -4.60
CA ASP A 95 3.68 -12.26 -5.31
C ASP A 95 3.61 -10.80 -4.84
N MET A 96 2.71 -10.48 -3.90
CA MET A 96 2.59 -9.12 -3.36
C MET A 96 3.85 -8.77 -2.56
N PRO A 97 4.56 -7.67 -2.89
CA PRO A 97 5.67 -7.22 -2.08
C PRO A 97 5.23 -6.93 -0.65
N LEU A 98 6.02 -7.40 0.30
CA LEU A 98 5.77 -7.24 1.73
C LEU A 98 6.96 -6.53 2.36
N VAL A 99 6.69 -5.41 3.02
CA VAL A 99 7.69 -4.61 3.74
C VAL A 99 7.50 -4.81 5.23
N VAL A 100 8.56 -5.23 5.91
CA VAL A 100 8.54 -5.50 7.35
C VAL A 100 8.92 -4.22 8.10
N LYS A 101 8.14 -3.86 9.12
CA LYS A 101 8.40 -2.74 10.03
C LYS A 101 9.62 -3.04 10.93
N PRO A 102 10.44 -2.03 11.30
CA PRO A 102 10.37 -0.63 10.88
C PRO A 102 10.73 -0.47 9.41
N VAL A 103 10.00 0.40 8.70
CA VAL A 103 10.11 0.58 7.24
C VAL A 103 11.32 1.44 6.91
N PRO A 104 12.39 0.91 6.28
CA PRO A 104 13.50 1.73 5.82
C PRO A 104 13.09 2.49 4.55
N ASP A 105 13.44 3.77 4.48
CA ASP A 105 13.05 4.66 3.38
C ASP A 105 13.53 4.16 2.00
N ASP A 106 14.77 3.65 1.94
CA ASP A 106 15.39 3.06 0.75
C ASP A 106 14.64 1.81 0.29
N ILE A 107 14.34 0.90 1.22
CA ILE A 107 13.59 -0.33 0.93
C ILE A 107 12.19 -0.01 0.41
N LEU A 108 11.49 0.95 1.02
CA LEU A 108 10.18 1.38 0.53
C LEU A 108 10.27 1.95 -0.88
N ALA A 109 11.25 2.82 -1.13
CA ALA A 109 11.43 3.45 -2.42
C ALA A 109 11.77 2.45 -3.54
N GLU A 110 12.66 1.50 -3.26
CA GLU A 110 13.02 0.42 -4.18
C GLU A 110 11.83 -0.50 -4.47
N THR A 111 11.06 -0.85 -3.43
CA THR A 111 9.88 -1.71 -3.55
C THR A 111 8.82 -1.06 -4.43
N VAL A 112 8.50 0.21 -4.18
CA VAL A 112 7.53 0.99 -4.97
C VAL A 112 7.99 1.10 -6.42
N THR A 113 9.26 1.46 -6.63
CA THR A 113 9.81 1.62 -7.99
C THR A 113 9.74 0.32 -8.78
N SER A 114 10.16 -0.78 -8.17
CA SER A 114 10.16 -2.11 -8.80
C SER A 114 8.74 -2.60 -9.10
N LEU A 115 7.80 -2.39 -8.17
CA LEU A 115 6.42 -2.79 -8.35
C LEU A 115 5.73 -2.02 -9.49
N LEU A 116 5.91 -0.70 -9.53
CA LEU A 116 5.28 0.14 -10.55
C LEU A 116 5.85 -0.12 -11.96
N GLN A 117 7.13 -0.50 -12.07
CA GLN A 117 7.71 -0.94 -13.35
C GLN A 117 7.04 -2.21 -13.87
N ARG A 118 6.70 -3.16 -12.98
CA ARG A 118 6.01 -4.42 -13.34
C ARG A 118 4.53 -4.21 -13.69
N HIS A 119 3.87 -3.22 -13.07
CA HIS A 119 2.46 -2.89 -13.32
C HIS A 119 2.22 -1.99 -14.54
N SER A 120 3.27 -1.39 -15.12
CA SER A 120 3.17 -0.51 -16.29
C SER A 120 3.42 -1.22 -17.63
N LEU A 121 3.55 -2.55 -17.59
CA LEU A 121 3.64 -3.45 -18.74
C LEU A 121 2.29 -4.16 -18.95
#